data_AF-A0A9D9U936-F1
#
_entry.id   AF-A0A9D9U936-F1
#
_cell.length_a   1.000
_cell.length_b   1.000
_cell.length_c   1.000
_cell.angle_alpha   90.00
_cell.angle_beta   90.00
_cell.angle_gamma   90.00
#
_symmetry.space_group_name_H-M   'P 1'
#
loop_
_entity.id
_entity.type
_entity.pdbx_description
1 polymer ?
#
loop_
_entity_poly.entity_id
_entity_poly.type
_entity_poly.pdbx_seq_one_letter_code
_entity_poly.pdbx_strand_id
1 'polypeptide(L)' 'MDTIHKWLIDNRITEVEVLVPDMTGNARGKFVPADKFMKQESLRLPEGILAQAVNGDYPDDYWELVDPRD' A
#
# COMPACT_ATOMS: atom_id res chain seq x y z
N MET A 1 -13.30 5.04 15.24
CA MET A 1 -13.42 4.76 13.79
C MET A 1 -14.68 5.39 13.20
N ASP A 2 -15.79 5.45 13.94
CA ASP A 2 -17.06 5.99 13.45
C ASP A 2 -16.98 7.43 12.91
N THR A 3 -16.15 8.28 13.52
CA THR A 3 -15.92 9.65 13.05
C THR A 3 -15.23 9.69 11.67
N ILE A 4 -14.26 8.80 11.43
CA ILE A 4 -13.52 8.76 10.16
C ILE A 4 -14.39 8.15 9.07
N HIS A 5 -15.13 7.08 9.39
CA HIS A 5 -16.06 6.46 8.44
C HIS A 5 -17.13 7.45 7.94
N LYS A 6 -17.74 8.19 8.87
CA LYS A 6 -18.70 9.25 8.52
C LYS A 6 -18.06 10.33 7.66
N TRP A 7 -16.85 10.78 8.00
CA TRP A 7 -16.14 11.79 7.24
C TRP A 7 -15.86 11.34 5.79
N LEU A 8 -15.47 10.08 5.58
CA LEU A 8 -15.25 9.54 4.22
C LEU A 8 -16.55 9.53 3.41
N ILE A 9 -17.67 9.11 4.00
CA ILE A 9 -18.98 9.09 3.33
C ILE A 9 -19.44 10.51 2.99
N ASP A 10 -19.41 11.42 3.96
CA ASP A 10 -19.89 12.80 3.80
C ASP A 10 -19.10 13.54 2.70
N ASN A 11 -17.81 13.21 2.53
CA ASN A 11 -16.93 13.76 1.49
C ASN A 11 -16.87 12.92 0.21
N ARG A 12 -17.65 11.83 0.11
CA ARG A 12 -17.69 10.92 -1.05
C ARG A 12 -16.31 10.34 -1.42
N ILE A 13 -15.48 10.05 -0.43
CA ILE A 13 -14.17 9.43 -0.63
C ILE A 13 -14.35 7.94 -0.85
N THR A 14 -13.94 7.46 -2.01
CA THR A 14 -14.06 6.05 -2.42
C THR A 14 -12.81 5.24 -2.11
N GLU A 15 -11.65 5.89 -2.06
CA GLU A 15 -10.34 5.26 -1.95
C GLU A 15 -9.46 6.04 -0.96
N VAL A 16 -8.66 5.29 -0.22
CA VAL A 16 -7.65 5.82 0.69
C VAL A 16 -6.29 5.26 0.28
N GLU A 17 -5.28 6.11 0.27
CA GLU A 17 -3.91 5.68 0.05
C GLU A 17 -3.28 5.37 1.41
N VAL A 18 -2.69 4.19 1.55
CA VAL A 18 -1.96 3.79 2.75
C VAL A 18 -0.48 3.71 2.41
N LEU A 19 0.33 4.47 3.14
CA LEU A 19 1.76 4.64 2.88
C LEU A 19 2.61 4.11 4.04
N VAL A 20 3.74 3.49 3.69
CA VAL A 20 4.83 3.06 4.57
C VAL A 20 6.16 3.49 3.94
N PRO A 21 7.16 3.92 4.73
CA PRO A 21 8.47 4.24 4.18
C PRO A 21 9.24 2.97 3.81
N ASP A 22 9.96 2.99 2.69
CA ASP A 22 10.97 1.99 2.36
C ASP A 22 12.28 2.21 3.14
N MET A 23 13.28 1.36 2.91
CA MET A 23 14.59 1.44 3.59
C MET A 23 15.35 2.77 3.33
N THR A 24 15.02 3.47 2.26
CA THR A 24 15.59 4.78 1.89
C THR A 24 14.72 5.95 2.36
N GLY A 25 13.58 5.67 2.99
CA GLY A 25 12.62 6.66 3.47
C GLY A 25 11.62 7.14 2.43
N ASN A 26 11.60 6.56 1.22
CA ASN A 26 10.60 6.93 0.21
C ASN A 26 9.25 6.32 0.55
N ALA A 27 8.17 7.06 0.30
CA ALA A 27 6.81 6.57 0.51
C ALA A 27 6.49 5.46 -0.49
N ARG A 28 6.08 4.30 0.01
CA ARG A 28 5.54 3.16 -0.74
C ARG A 28 4.18 2.80 -0.19
N GLY A 29 3.28 2.36 -1.03
CA GLY A 29 1.92 2.10 -0.56
C GLY A 29 0.99 1.59 -1.62
N LYS A 30 -0.28 1.55 -1.25
CA LYS A 30 -1.35 1.13 -2.15
C LYS A 30 -2.63 1.90 -1.90
N PHE A 31 -3.40 2.06 -2.96
CA PHE A 31 -4.79 2.50 -2.87
C PHE A 31 -5.66 1.36 -2.34
N VAL A 32 -6.55 1.71 -1.42
CA VAL A 32 -7.46 0.79 -0.74
C VAL A 32 -8.87 1.37 -0.80
N PRO A 33 -9.90 0.59 -1.18
CA PRO A 33 -11.27 1.05 -1.07
C PRO A 33 -11.61 1.46 0.36
N ALA A 34 -12.26 2.61 0.54
CA ALA A 34 -12.64 3.16 1.84
C ALA A 34 -13.39 2.12 2.70
N ASP A 35 -14.30 1.36 2.09
CA ASP A 35 -15.07 0.31 2.76
C ASP A 35 -14.17 -0.83 3.30
N LYS A 36 -13.14 -1.23 2.54
CA LYS A 36 -12.18 -2.26 2.98
C LYS A 36 -11.29 -1.74 4.12
N PHE A 37 -10.85 -0.49 4.02
CA PHE A 37 -10.07 0.15 5.08
C PHE A 37 -10.87 0.23 6.39
N MET A 38 -12.17 0.54 6.31
CA MET A 38 -13.04 0.65 7.49
C MET A 38 -13.36 -0.68 8.16
N LYS A 39 -13.38 -1.78 7.41
CA LYS A 39 -13.58 -3.13 7.96
C LYS A 39 -12.41 -3.65 8.79
N GLN A 40 -11.32 -2.89 8.91
CA GLN A 40 -10.08 -3.29 9.58
C GLN A 40 -9.54 -4.64 9.06
N GLU A 41 -9.78 -4.93 7.77
CA GLU A 41 -9.21 -6.10 7.14
C GLU A 41 -7.68 -5.95 7.09
N SER A 42 -6.94 -7.04 7.31
CA SER A 42 -5.49 -7.04 7.16
C SER A 42 -5.13 -6.68 5.72
N LEU A 43 -4.54 -5.50 5.51
CA LEU A 43 -4.08 -5.05 4.21
C LEU A 43 -2.69 -5.62 3.92
N ARG A 44 -2.55 -6.34 2.80
CA ARG A 44 -1.25 -6.82 2.31
C ARG A 44 -0.64 -5.83 1.34
N LEU A 45 0.66 -5.58 1.46
CA LEU A 45 1.44 -4.83 0.49
C LEU A 45 2.33 -5.84 -0.26
N PRO A 46 2.42 -5.80 -1.60
CA PRO A 46 3.34 -6.65 -2.34
C PRO A 46 4.79 -6.37 -1.91
N GLU A 47 5.57 -7.41 -1.65
CA GLU A 47 7.00 -7.30 -1.34
C GLU A 47 7.79 -6.62 -2.47
N GLY A 48 7.40 -6.85 -3.72
CA GLY A 48 8.08 -6.26 -4.87
C GLY A 48 8.20 -4.73 -4.82
N ILE A 49 7.26 -4.03 -4.19
CA ILE A 49 7.32 -2.56 -4.09
C ILE A 49 8.44 -2.07 -3.17
N LEU A 50 8.92 -2.92 -2.26
CA LEU A 50 10.07 -2.66 -1.38
C LEU A 50 11.40 -3.00 -2.04
N ALA A 51 11.39 -3.85 -3.09
CA ALA A 51 12.57 -4.19 -3.88
C ALA A 51 12.82 -3.22 -5.04
N GLN A 52 11.84 -2.38 -5.40
CA GLN A 52 11.96 -1.41 -6.49
C GLN A 52 12.91 -0.26 -6.12
N ALA A 53 13.88 0.01 -6.99
CA ALA A 53 14.80 1.12 -6.84
C ALA A 53 14.11 2.49 -7.06
N VAL A 54 14.78 3.56 -6.64
CA VAL A 54 14.23 4.93 -6.70
C VAL A 54 13.91 5.42 -8.11
N ASN A 55 14.55 4.83 -9.12
CA ASN A 55 14.31 5.11 -10.54
C ASN A 55 13.14 4.29 -11.13
N GLY A 56 12.52 3.40 -10.35
CA GLY A 56 11.43 2.52 -10.79
C GLY A 56 11.88 1.17 -11.34
N ASP A 57 13.19 0.95 -11.50
CA ASP A 57 13.73 -0.33 -11.95
C ASP A 57 13.77 -1.35 -10.82
N TYR A 58 13.82 -2.63 -11.20
CA TYR A 58 14.05 -3.75 -10.31
C TYR A 58 15.48 -4.25 -10.47
N PRO A 59 16.11 -4.79 -9.41
CA PRO A 59 17.44 -5.36 -9.52
C PRO A 59 17.41 -6.65 -10.36
N ASP A 60 18.55 -7.03 -10.95
CA ASP A 60 18.64 -8.21 -11.82
C ASP A 60 18.28 -9.51 -11.10
N ASP A 61 18.51 -9.57 -9.79
CA ASP A 61 18.20 -10.67 -8.88
C ASP A 61 16.80 -10.56 -8.23
N TYR A 62 15.91 -9.71 -8.74
CA TYR A 62 14.56 -9.48 -8.19
C TYR A 62 13.81 -10.77 -7.84
N TRP A 63 13.82 -11.76 -8.73
CA TRP A 63 13.11 -13.03 -8.54
C TRP A 63 13.70 -13.94 -7.44
N GLU A 64 14.93 -13.65 -7.01
CA GLU A 64 15.56 -14.31 -5.87
C GLU A 64 15.20 -13.62 -4.54
N LEU A 65 14.75 -12.35 -4.60
CA LEU A 65 14.45 -11.50 -3.44
C LEU A 65 12.98 -11.56 -3.00
N VAL A 66 12.04 -11.88 -3.89
CA VAL A 66 10.60 -11.91 -3.60
C VAL A 66 10.04 -13.34 -3.62
N ASP A 67 9.01 -13.63 -2.81
CA ASP A 67 8.30 -14.91 -2.92
C ASP A 67 7.63 -15.01 -4.30
N PRO A 68 7.76 -16.14 -5.04
CA PRO A 68 7.09 -16.31 -6.33
C PRO A 68 5.56 -16.21 -6.30
N ARG A 69 4.94 -16.20 -5.11
CA ARG A 69 3.50 -16.08 -4.87
C ARG A 69 3.09 -14.69 -4.36
N ASP A 70 4.02 -13.78 -4.20
CA ASP A 70 3.72 -12.36 -3.94
C ASP A 70 2.84 -11.77 -5.06
#